data_AF-A0AA48H260-F1
#
_entry.id   AF-A0AA48H260-F1
#
_cell.length_a   1.000
_cell.length_b   1.000
_cell.length_c   1.000
_cell.angle_alpha   90.00
_cell.angle_beta   90.00
_cell.angle_gamma   90.00
#
_symmetry.space_group_name_H-M   'P 1'
#
loop_
_entity.id
_entity.type
_entity.pdbx_description
1 polymer ?
#
loop_
_entity_poly.entity_id
_entity_poly.type
_entity_poly.pdbx_seq_one_letter_code
_entity_poly.pdbx_strand_id
1 'polypeptide(L)'
;MSTSRAALALTLCLALPAWAQDPPDLGDLPALAPPDWLSDTITRPHGDVATSALPPPITVMPIGAVEIEAIGLLPPAITGLPRDLWGASDTETLTRLFGAQPLQGLPAIQAFTETLALAELDPPADADPDRAALFLARLDMLLARGALEPAQALIERAAPRNPDVFRRWFDISLLLDHPERACAAMQANPDIAPTLPARIFCLARSGDWSAAALTLGTGEALGRISRDEGDLIARFLDPELFEGEQPLPPDPGLTPLTFQMRAAIGERPATTGLPLAFAHADLGDLAGWRAQLDAAERLTRSGAIEPGQWLAIYTQRVPSASGGIWDRVAALQRFDGAILAGNLAATTDHLPTAWSAMEEAGLEAAFAETYADHLMRLPLTGEAGLLARRIALLSSRYEQVAQTAVPQNPTEAFAFALARGQAAAAPQDADVVSRAVADAFAATPPDHRYTWFLQNDRLGEALLRAALVLSDPARDPDDITDALTLYRAVGLEDVARRTALQLVLLRG
;
A
#
# COMPACT_ATOMS: atom_id res chain seq x y z
N MET A 1 35.11 -16.62 -80.94
CA MET A 1 33.80 -17.26 -80.75
C MET A 1 33.40 -17.06 -79.30
N SER A 2 32.18 -16.56 -79.11
CA SER A 2 31.58 -16.08 -77.85
C SER A 2 31.48 -17.17 -76.78
N THR A 3 31.86 -16.84 -75.54
CA THR A 3 31.15 -17.30 -74.32
C THR A 3 31.37 -16.30 -73.20
N SER A 4 30.29 -15.59 -72.86
CA SER A 4 30.14 -14.70 -71.71
C SER A 4 30.09 -15.52 -70.40
N ARG A 5 30.82 -15.10 -69.37
CA ARG A 5 30.68 -15.60 -67.99
C ARG A 5 30.41 -14.42 -67.06
N ALA A 6 29.15 -14.27 -66.68
CA ALA A 6 28.72 -13.38 -65.61
C ALA A 6 29.18 -13.97 -64.26
N ALA A 7 29.95 -13.21 -63.50
CA ALA A 7 30.30 -13.53 -62.12
C ALA A 7 29.27 -12.88 -61.19
N LEU A 8 28.52 -13.72 -60.47
CA LEU A 8 27.57 -13.35 -59.43
C LEU A 8 28.36 -12.95 -58.17
N ALA A 9 28.27 -11.71 -57.73
CA ALA A 9 28.83 -11.25 -56.45
C ALA A 9 27.84 -11.58 -55.33
N LEU A 10 28.25 -12.48 -54.42
CA LEU A 10 27.48 -12.90 -53.25
C LEU A 10 27.80 -11.93 -52.09
N THR A 11 26.86 -11.07 -51.73
CA THR A 11 26.92 -10.20 -50.54
C THR A 11 26.62 -11.05 -49.30
N LEU A 12 27.64 -11.32 -48.50
CA LEU A 12 27.52 -12.06 -47.24
C LEU A 12 27.09 -11.09 -46.13
N CYS A 13 25.82 -11.13 -45.73
CA CYS A 13 25.34 -10.47 -44.50
C CYS A 13 25.89 -11.24 -43.29
N LEU A 14 26.92 -10.69 -42.64
CA LEU A 14 27.39 -11.14 -41.34
C LEU A 14 26.34 -10.75 -40.28
N ALA A 15 25.50 -11.71 -39.90
CA ALA A 15 24.73 -11.62 -38.66
C ALA A 15 25.69 -11.84 -37.49
N LEU A 16 26.00 -10.76 -36.75
CA LEU A 16 26.67 -10.87 -35.45
C LEU A 16 25.69 -11.51 -34.45
N PRO A 17 26.16 -12.44 -33.59
CA PRO A 17 25.31 -13.00 -32.55
C PRO A 17 25.00 -11.91 -31.53
N ALA A 18 23.71 -11.64 -31.30
CA ALA A 18 23.28 -10.87 -30.14
C ALA A 18 23.65 -11.67 -28.89
N TRP A 19 24.63 -11.18 -28.11
CA TRP A 19 24.86 -11.69 -26.78
C TRP A 19 23.67 -11.27 -25.93
N ALA A 20 22.85 -12.22 -25.51
CA ALA A 20 21.87 -12.00 -24.45
C ALA A 20 22.69 -11.68 -23.18
N GLN A 21 22.65 -10.41 -22.75
CA GLN A 21 23.23 -10.00 -21.49
C GLN A 21 22.31 -10.51 -20.37
N ASP A 22 22.86 -11.31 -19.45
CA ASP A 22 22.14 -11.75 -18.26
C ASP A 22 21.64 -10.54 -17.45
N PRO A 23 20.48 -10.64 -16.78
CA PRO A 23 19.97 -9.57 -15.94
C PRO A 23 20.99 -9.19 -14.85
N PRO A 24 21.11 -7.90 -14.49
CA PRO A 24 21.95 -7.51 -13.36
C PRO A 24 21.47 -8.21 -12.09
N ASP A 25 22.40 -8.78 -11.32
CA ASP A 25 22.11 -9.35 -10.02
C ASP A 25 21.78 -8.22 -9.04
N LEU A 26 20.50 -8.11 -8.69
CA LEU A 26 19.98 -7.13 -7.74
C LEU A 26 19.48 -7.80 -6.44
N GLY A 27 19.99 -9.01 -6.16
CA GLY A 27 19.66 -9.78 -4.97
C GLY A 27 18.41 -10.67 -5.11
N ASP A 28 18.36 -11.70 -4.26
CA ASP A 28 17.25 -12.64 -4.19
C ASP A 28 16.01 -12.01 -3.53
N LEU A 29 14.85 -12.19 -4.16
CA LEU A 29 13.57 -11.78 -3.59
C LEU A 29 13.05 -12.84 -2.61
N PRO A 30 12.38 -12.43 -1.52
CA PRO A 30 11.76 -13.38 -0.60
C PRO A 30 10.71 -14.24 -1.33
N ALA A 31 10.49 -15.44 -0.79
CA ALA A 31 9.42 -16.30 -1.28
C ALA A 31 8.06 -15.63 -1.10
N LEU A 32 7.19 -15.78 -2.10
CA LEU A 32 5.84 -15.24 -2.05
C LEU A 32 5.01 -16.00 -0.99
N ALA A 33 4.42 -15.27 -0.06
CA ALA A 33 3.40 -15.77 0.84
C ALA A 33 2.28 -14.74 0.96
N PRO A 34 1.00 -15.13 0.81
CA PRO A 34 -0.10 -14.23 1.15
C PRO A 34 -0.04 -13.88 2.64
N PRO A 35 -0.65 -12.77 3.09
CA PRO A 35 -0.70 -12.43 4.49
C PRO A 35 -1.28 -13.59 5.30
N ASP A 36 -0.55 -13.99 6.35
CA ASP A 36 -0.83 -15.17 7.17
C ASP A 36 -2.17 -15.09 7.93
N TRP A 37 -2.63 -13.88 8.18
CA TRP A 37 -3.90 -13.58 8.85
C TRP A 37 -5.13 -13.66 7.93
N LEU A 38 -4.97 -13.83 6.61
CA LEU A 38 -6.13 -14.00 5.72
C LEU A 38 -6.91 -15.27 6.08
N SER A 39 -8.23 -15.15 6.17
CA SER A 39 -9.07 -16.27 6.56
C SER A 39 -9.15 -17.31 5.43
N ASP A 40 -9.11 -18.59 5.76
CA ASP A 40 -9.50 -19.65 4.81
C ASP A 40 -11.03 -19.80 4.82
N THR A 41 -11.74 -18.83 4.24
CA THR A 41 -13.22 -18.74 4.29
C THR A 41 -13.92 -19.43 3.12
N ILE A 42 -13.17 -19.84 2.09
CA ILE A 42 -13.71 -20.49 0.90
C ILE A 42 -13.05 -21.86 0.76
N THR A 43 -13.87 -22.90 0.84
CA THR A 43 -13.48 -24.22 0.33
C THR A 43 -13.56 -24.19 -1.19
N ARG A 44 -12.58 -24.71 -1.91
CA ARG A 44 -12.76 -24.97 -3.35
C ARG A 44 -13.87 -26.02 -3.50
N PRO A 45 -15.03 -25.72 -4.11
CA PRO A 45 -16.00 -26.76 -4.36
C PRO A 45 -15.71 -27.44 -5.70
N HIS A 46 -16.03 -28.73 -5.75
CA HIS A 46 -16.06 -29.62 -6.92
C HIS A 46 -14.75 -30.37 -7.28
N GLY A 47 -14.22 -31.13 -6.31
CA GLY A 47 -13.39 -32.31 -6.60
C GLY A 47 -14.19 -33.55 -7.04
N ASP A 48 -15.51 -33.60 -6.81
CA ASP A 48 -16.35 -34.77 -7.09
C ASP A 48 -17.70 -34.39 -7.73
N VAL A 49 -17.64 -33.80 -8.93
CA VAL A 49 -18.75 -33.88 -9.90
C VAL A 49 -18.17 -34.48 -11.17
N ALA A 50 -18.81 -35.52 -11.72
CA ALA A 50 -18.38 -36.09 -12.99
C ALA A 50 -18.31 -34.99 -14.06
N THR A 51 -17.11 -34.69 -14.56
CA THR A 51 -16.84 -33.45 -15.32
C THR A 51 -17.29 -33.50 -16.77
N SER A 52 -17.52 -34.67 -17.38
CA SER A 52 -18.05 -34.80 -18.75
C SER A 52 -18.23 -36.26 -19.18
N ALA A 53 -19.17 -36.52 -20.11
CA ALA A 53 -19.15 -37.67 -21.04
C ALA A 53 -19.09 -37.21 -22.53
N LEU A 54 -18.76 -35.94 -22.75
CA LEU A 54 -18.72 -35.23 -24.03
C LEU A 54 -17.27 -34.90 -24.49
N PRO A 55 -17.03 -34.69 -25.80
CA PRO A 55 -15.70 -34.42 -26.37
C PRO A 55 -15.03 -33.16 -25.79
N PRO A 56 -13.69 -32.99 -25.91
CA PRO A 56 -12.92 -31.97 -25.20
C PRO A 56 -13.41 -30.54 -25.52
N PRO A 57 -13.26 -29.60 -24.57
CA PRO A 57 -13.81 -28.26 -24.70
C PRO A 57 -13.18 -27.51 -25.86
N ILE A 58 -14.04 -26.83 -26.62
CA ILE A 58 -13.64 -25.74 -27.50
C ILE A 58 -13.32 -24.56 -26.58
N THR A 59 -12.06 -24.13 -26.56
CA THR A 59 -11.66 -22.86 -25.92
C THR A 59 -12.29 -21.72 -26.69
N VAL A 60 -13.46 -21.27 -26.24
CA VAL A 60 -14.05 -20.01 -26.69
C VAL A 60 -13.51 -18.95 -25.75
N MET A 61 -12.50 -18.20 -26.19
CA MET A 61 -12.14 -16.96 -25.54
C MET A 61 -13.27 -15.96 -25.84
N PRO A 62 -14.06 -15.52 -24.85
CA PRO A 62 -15.08 -14.51 -25.11
C PRO A 62 -14.35 -13.25 -25.58
N ILE A 63 -14.65 -12.78 -26.79
CA ILE A 63 -14.26 -11.44 -27.21
C ILE A 63 -14.87 -10.47 -26.19
N GLY A 64 -14.01 -9.82 -25.39
CA GLY A 64 -14.41 -8.86 -24.35
C GLY A 64 -14.35 -9.35 -22.89
N ALA A 65 -13.73 -10.50 -22.58
CA ALA A 65 -13.37 -10.81 -21.20
C ALA A 65 -12.31 -9.81 -20.71
N VAL A 66 -12.66 -8.98 -19.73
CA VAL A 66 -11.69 -8.11 -19.05
C VAL A 66 -10.72 -9.03 -18.30
N GLU A 67 -9.46 -9.01 -18.70
CA GLU A 67 -8.40 -9.71 -17.98
C GLU A 67 -8.31 -9.10 -16.58
N ILE A 68 -8.58 -9.90 -15.55
CA ILE A 68 -8.62 -9.43 -14.16
C ILE A 68 -7.32 -8.75 -13.75
N GLU A 69 -6.20 -9.20 -14.30
CA GLU A 69 -4.88 -8.61 -14.07
C GLU A 69 -4.74 -7.19 -14.61
N ALA A 70 -5.50 -6.84 -15.66
CA ALA A 70 -5.49 -5.51 -16.25
C ALA A 70 -6.26 -4.46 -15.44
N ILE A 71 -7.07 -4.92 -14.48
CA ILE A 71 -8.00 -4.07 -13.75
C ILE A 71 -7.23 -3.13 -12.82
N GLY A 72 -7.61 -1.85 -12.87
CA GLY A 72 -7.10 -0.79 -12.01
C GLY A 72 -8.14 0.28 -11.77
N LEU A 73 -7.92 1.09 -10.74
CA LEU A 73 -8.72 2.27 -10.40
C LEU A 73 -8.16 3.53 -11.06
N LEU A 74 -6.85 3.56 -11.34
CA LEU A 74 -6.15 4.75 -11.82
C LEU A 74 -5.73 4.57 -13.29
N PRO A 75 -6.38 5.25 -14.24
CA PRO A 75 -6.02 5.13 -15.64
C PRO A 75 -4.70 5.87 -15.95
N PRO A 76 -4.03 5.56 -17.08
CA PRO A 76 -2.80 6.22 -17.52
C PRO A 76 -2.85 7.75 -17.54
N ALA A 77 -4.03 8.33 -17.81
CA ALA A 77 -4.22 9.77 -17.82
C ALA A 77 -4.06 10.43 -16.43
N ILE A 78 -4.19 9.65 -15.36
CA ILE A 78 -4.01 10.09 -13.97
C ILE A 78 -2.60 9.73 -13.48
N THR A 79 -2.13 8.52 -13.76
CA THR A 79 -0.84 8.03 -13.24
C THR A 79 0.36 8.51 -14.04
N GLY A 80 0.18 8.85 -15.33
CA GLY A 80 1.27 9.11 -16.26
C GLY A 80 2.06 7.85 -16.67
N LEU A 81 1.66 6.66 -16.19
CA LEU A 81 2.32 5.40 -16.50
C LEU A 81 1.85 4.84 -17.85
N PRO A 82 2.75 4.26 -18.66
CA PRO A 82 2.37 3.57 -19.89
C PRO A 82 1.57 2.30 -19.58
N ARG A 83 0.66 1.89 -20.47
CA ARG A 83 -0.19 0.70 -20.23
C ARG A 83 0.63 -0.60 -20.23
N ASP A 84 1.62 -0.69 -21.10
CA ASP A 84 2.54 -1.81 -21.27
C ASP A 84 3.69 -1.81 -20.26
N LEU A 85 3.51 -1.18 -19.09
CA LEU A 85 4.55 -0.99 -18.08
C LEU A 85 5.28 -2.29 -17.67
N TRP A 86 4.56 -3.40 -17.61
CA TRP A 86 5.13 -4.71 -17.26
C TRP A 86 5.94 -5.32 -18.40
N GLY A 87 5.52 -5.10 -19.65
CA GLY A 87 6.19 -5.57 -20.86
C GLY A 87 6.62 -7.04 -20.79
N ALA A 88 7.92 -7.27 -20.93
CA ALA A 88 8.56 -8.59 -20.91
C ALA A 88 8.95 -9.08 -19.50
N SER A 89 8.44 -8.44 -18.43
CA SER A 89 8.71 -8.89 -17.06
C SER A 89 7.99 -10.21 -16.78
N ASP A 90 8.58 -11.02 -15.90
CA ASP A 90 8.01 -12.30 -15.48
C ASP A 90 6.98 -12.09 -14.35
N THR A 91 5.82 -12.73 -14.44
CA THR A 91 4.72 -12.58 -13.47
C THR A 91 5.15 -13.02 -12.06
N GLU A 92 5.95 -14.08 -11.92
CA GLU A 92 6.45 -14.54 -10.61
C GLU A 92 7.42 -13.53 -9.97
N THR A 93 8.21 -12.83 -10.78
CA THR A 93 9.12 -11.80 -10.32
C THR A 93 8.36 -10.56 -9.85
N LEU A 94 7.36 -10.10 -10.62
CA LEU A 94 6.53 -8.96 -10.23
C LEU A 94 5.72 -9.23 -8.95
N THR A 95 5.13 -10.43 -8.83
CA THR A 95 4.38 -10.81 -7.62
C THR A 95 5.26 -10.79 -6.37
N ARG A 96 6.49 -11.33 -6.45
CA ARG A 96 7.47 -11.24 -5.36
C ARG A 96 7.89 -9.80 -5.06
N LEU A 97 8.06 -8.96 -6.08
CA LEU A 97 8.42 -7.55 -5.90
C LEU A 97 7.32 -6.75 -5.19
N PHE A 98 6.05 -7.00 -5.50
CA PHE A 98 4.93 -6.42 -4.76
C PHE A 98 4.90 -6.92 -3.30
N GLY A 99 5.08 -8.23 -3.09
CA GLY A 99 5.12 -8.82 -1.75
C GLY A 99 6.32 -8.37 -0.89
N ALA A 100 7.42 -7.97 -1.53
CA ALA A 100 8.61 -7.47 -0.84
C ALA A 100 8.52 -5.99 -0.44
N GLN A 101 7.54 -5.23 -0.94
CA GLN A 101 7.42 -3.82 -0.62
C GLN A 101 7.20 -3.64 0.90
N PRO A 102 7.96 -2.74 1.55
CA PRO A 102 7.84 -2.60 3.00
C PRO A 102 6.53 -1.91 3.39
N LEU A 103 6.12 -2.15 4.63
CA LEU A 103 4.91 -1.58 5.23
C LEU A 103 5.06 -0.07 5.52
N GLN A 104 6.29 0.36 5.76
CA GLN A 104 6.68 1.75 6.08
C GLN A 104 7.98 2.08 5.34
N GLY A 105 8.25 3.36 5.15
CA GLY A 105 9.33 3.89 4.31
C GLY A 105 9.07 5.34 3.95
N LEU A 106 9.75 5.86 2.93
CA LEU A 106 9.52 7.24 2.47
C LEU A 106 8.08 7.42 1.95
N PRO A 107 7.29 8.38 2.46
CA PRO A 107 5.89 8.56 2.06
C PRO A 107 5.68 8.71 0.54
N ALA A 108 6.61 9.33 -0.19
CA ALA A 108 6.52 9.46 -1.64
C ALA A 108 6.63 8.11 -2.37
N ILE A 109 7.48 7.20 -1.87
CA ILE A 109 7.65 5.85 -2.44
C ILE A 109 6.50 4.94 -2.05
N GLN A 110 5.97 5.07 -0.83
CA GLN A 110 4.75 4.39 -0.42
C GLN A 110 3.57 4.78 -1.34
N ALA A 111 3.33 6.09 -1.52
CA ALA A 111 2.29 6.60 -2.39
C ALA A 111 2.48 6.17 -3.86
N PHE A 112 3.72 6.16 -4.36
CA PHE A 112 4.02 5.68 -5.71
C PHE A 112 3.72 4.19 -5.88
N THR A 113 4.14 3.34 -4.94
CA THR A 113 3.90 1.89 -5.03
C THR A 113 2.43 1.54 -4.84
N GLU A 114 1.68 2.29 -4.04
CA GLU A 114 0.22 2.21 -3.98
C GLU A 114 -0.43 2.63 -5.30
N THR A 115 0.00 3.76 -5.88
CA THR A 115 -0.45 4.18 -7.22
C THR A 115 -0.22 3.08 -8.25
N LEU A 116 0.94 2.43 -8.22
CA LEU A 116 1.30 1.33 -9.09
C LEU A 116 0.39 0.10 -8.86
N ALA A 117 0.10 -0.24 -7.61
CA ALA A 117 -0.83 -1.32 -7.27
C ALA A 117 -2.29 -1.02 -7.65
N LEU A 118 -2.67 0.25 -7.80
CA LEU A 118 -4.01 0.69 -8.20
C LEU A 118 -4.13 1.05 -9.69
N ALA A 119 -3.03 1.05 -10.45
CA ALA A 119 -3.02 1.45 -11.85
C ALA A 119 -3.73 0.46 -12.77
N GLU A 120 -4.35 0.98 -13.84
CA GLU A 120 -4.84 0.18 -14.98
C GLU A 120 -3.67 -0.04 -15.95
N LEU A 121 -3.16 -1.27 -16.00
CA LEU A 121 -1.95 -1.66 -16.73
C LEU A 121 -2.21 -2.98 -17.47
N ASP A 122 -1.73 -3.12 -18.69
CA ASP A 122 -1.85 -4.37 -19.45
C ASP A 122 -1.00 -5.45 -18.75
N PRO A 123 -1.49 -6.70 -18.63
CA PRO A 123 -0.78 -7.72 -17.87
C PRO A 123 0.53 -8.15 -18.55
N PRO A 124 1.46 -8.75 -17.78
CA PRO A 124 2.67 -9.36 -18.35
C PRO A 124 2.33 -10.39 -19.43
N ALA A 125 3.24 -10.59 -20.40
CA ALA A 125 3.02 -11.51 -21.50
C ALA A 125 2.83 -12.98 -21.09
N ASP A 126 3.33 -13.37 -19.91
CA ASP A 126 3.23 -14.71 -19.32
C ASP A 126 2.07 -14.87 -18.32
N ALA A 127 1.23 -13.84 -18.16
CA ALA A 127 0.14 -13.85 -17.20
C ALA A 127 -0.88 -14.96 -17.49
N ASP A 128 -1.28 -15.67 -16.44
CA ASP A 128 -2.34 -16.68 -16.48
C ASP A 128 -3.67 -16.04 -16.03
N PRO A 129 -4.64 -15.82 -16.95
CA PRO A 129 -5.89 -15.14 -16.61
C PRO A 129 -6.70 -15.84 -15.52
N ASP A 130 -6.54 -17.16 -15.33
CA ASP A 130 -7.28 -17.94 -14.35
C ASP A 130 -6.69 -17.81 -12.93
N ARG A 131 -5.39 -17.51 -12.82
CA ARG A 131 -4.69 -17.41 -11.52
C ARG A 131 -4.77 -16.02 -10.90
N ALA A 132 -4.86 -14.97 -11.71
CA ALA A 132 -4.87 -13.58 -11.24
C ALA A 132 -3.71 -13.26 -10.27
N ALA A 133 -2.53 -13.86 -10.49
CA ALA A 133 -1.42 -13.84 -9.55
C ALA A 133 -0.92 -12.43 -9.27
N LEU A 134 -0.75 -11.61 -10.32
CA LEU A 134 -0.29 -10.23 -10.16
C LEU A 134 -1.36 -9.37 -9.48
N PHE A 135 -2.63 -9.58 -9.83
CA PHE A 135 -3.75 -8.89 -9.19
C PHE A 135 -3.81 -9.18 -7.68
N LEU A 136 -3.66 -10.45 -7.28
CA LEU A 136 -3.62 -10.86 -5.88
C LEU A 136 -2.40 -10.27 -5.16
N ALA A 137 -1.23 -10.24 -5.78
CA ALA A 137 -0.04 -9.63 -5.16
C ALA A 137 -0.21 -8.12 -4.93
N ARG A 138 -0.84 -7.40 -5.87
CA ARG A 138 -1.20 -5.98 -5.71
C ARG A 138 -2.16 -5.78 -4.54
N LEU A 139 -3.18 -6.64 -4.42
CA LEU A 139 -4.12 -6.60 -3.29
C LEU A 139 -3.44 -6.90 -1.96
N ASP A 140 -2.65 -7.97 -1.90
CA ASP A 140 -2.00 -8.42 -0.68
C ASP A 140 -1.00 -7.35 -0.16
N MET A 141 -0.34 -6.60 -1.05
CA MET A 141 0.46 -5.43 -0.67
C MET A 141 -0.38 -4.32 -0.03
N LEU A 142 -1.53 -3.97 -0.64
CA LEU A 142 -2.46 -2.97 -0.08
C LEU A 142 -2.98 -3.39 1.30
N LEU A 143 -3.36 -4.67 1.44
CA LEU A 143 -3.82 -5.25 2.70
C LEU A 143 -2.76 -5.21 3.79
N ALA A 144 -1.51 -5.57 3.44
CA ALA A 144 -0.40 -5.52 4.38
C ALA A 144 -0.16 -4.09 4.92
N ARG A 145 -0.36 -3.06 4.08
CA ARG A 145 -0.29 -1.64 4.46
C ARG A 145 -1.55 -1.11 5.14
N GLY A 146 -2.61 -1.93 5.27
CA GLY A 146 -3.89 -1.52 5.83
C GLY A 146 -4.74 -0.65 4.92
N ALA A 147 -4.42 -0.55 3.62
CA ALA A 147 -5.18 0.20 2.62
C ALA A 147 -6.44 -0.59 2.19
N LEU A 148 -7.35 -0.82 3.14
CA LEU A 148 -8.53 -1.65 2.97
C LEU A 148 -9.56 -1.06 1.99
N GLU A 149 -9.82 0.25 2.08
CA GLU A 149 -10.78 0.92 1.20
C GLU A 149 -10.32 0.91 -0.28
N PRO A 150 -9.06 1.28 -0.62
CA PRO A 150 -8.56 1.13 -1.99
C PRO A 150 -8.59 -0.33 -2.48
N ALA A 151 -8.22 -1.29 -1.63
CA ALA A 151 -8.27 -2.71 -1.99
C ALA A 151 -9.71 -3.17 -2.27
N GLN A 152 -10.68 -2.76 -1.45
CA GLN A 152 -12.10 -3.08 -1.66
C GLN A 152 -12.60 -2.51 -2.99
N ALA A 153 -12.29 -1.24 -3.27
CA ALA A 153 -12.70 -0.59 -4.51
C ALA A 153 -12.11 -1.29 -5.74
N LEU A 154 -10.84 -1.71 -5.68
CA LEU A 154 -10.18 -2.47 -6.75
C LEU A 154 -10.86 -3.83 -6.98
N ILE A 155 -11.18 -4.57 -5.92
CA ILE A 155 -11.86 -5.87 -6.02
C ILE A 155 -13.30 -5.71 -6.55
N GLU A 156 -14.05 -4.72 -6.07
CA GLU A 156 -15.41 -4.48 -6.52
C GLU A 156 -15.47 -4.12 -8.01
N ARG A 157 -14.47 -3.39 -8.52
CA ARG A 157 -14.31 -3.15 -9.97
C ARG A 157 -13.99 -4.43 -10.74
N ALA A 158 -13.23 -5.35 -10.15
CA ALA A 158 -12.91 -6.64 -10.74
C ALA A 158 -14.06 -7.65 -10.74
N ALA A 159 -15.11 -7.38 -9.96
CA ALA A 159 -16.17 -8.31 -9.60
C ALA A 159 -15.61 -9.60 -8.94
N PRO A 160 -15.84 -9.84 -7.64
CA PRO A 160 -15.22 -10.95 -6.91
C PRO A 160 -15.83 -12.31 -7.31
N ARG A 161 -15.52 -12.81 -8.50
CA ARG A 161 -15.95 -14.14 -8.99
C ARG A 161 -14.86 -15.19 -8.83
N ASN A 162 -13.60 -14.77 -8.89
CA ASN A 162 -12.48 -15.63 -8.56
C ASN A 162 -12.48 -15.93 -7.04
N PRO A 163 -12.36 -17.20 -6.61
CA PRO A 163 -12.40 -17.57 -5.19
C PRO A 163 -11.34 -16.88 -4.33
N ASP A 164 -10.09 -16.79 -4.80
CA ASP A 164 -9.01 -16.19 -4.04
C ASP A 164 -9.20 -14.67 -3.88
N VAL A 165 -9.81 -14.02 -4.88
CA VAL A 165 -10.20 -12.60 -4.83
C VAL A 165 -11.40 -12.39 -3.89
N PHE A 166 -12.42 -13.26 -3.97
CA PHE A 166 -13.57 -13.20 -3.07
C PHE A 166 -13.13 -13.35 -1.61
N ARG A 167 -12.14 -14.21 -1.33
CA ARG A 167 -11.59 -14.41 0.02
C ARG A 167 -11.07 -13.11 0.62
N ARG A 168 -10.26 -12.35 -0.13
CA ARG A 168 -9.79 -11.02 0.28
C ARG A 168 -10.96 -10.06 0.48
N TRP A 169 -11.93 -10.07 -0.43
CA TRP A 169 -13.10 -9.18 -0.32
C TRP A 169 -13.92 -9.44 0.94
N PHE A 170 -14.13 -10.72 1.29
CA PHE A 170 -14.81 -11.11 2.52
C PHE A 170 -14.03 -10.65 3.76
N ASP A 171 -12.72 -10.89 3.80
CA ASP A 171 -11.85 -10.45 4.90
C ASP A 171 -11.82 -8.93 5.06
N ILE A 172 -11.72 -8.18 3.97
CA ILE A 172 -11.81 -6.71 3.99
C ILE A 172 -13.17 -6.26 4.53
N SER A 173 -14.26 -6.87 4.05
CA SER A 173 -15.62 -6.53 4.49
C SER A 173 -15.82 -6.78 5.98
N LEU A 174 -15.18 -7.82 6.54
CA LEU A 174 -15.15 -8.09 7.97
C LEU A 174 -14.35 -7.02 8.73
N LEU A 175 -13.16 -6.67 8.27
CA LEU A 175 -12.29 -5.69 8.93
C LEU A 175 -12.87 -4.27 8.92
N LEU A 176 -13.64 -3.93 7.89
CA LEU A 176 -14.39 -2.66 7.79
C LEU A 176 -15.77 -2.71 8.47
N ASP A 177 -16.10 -3.80 9.16
CA ASP A 177 -17.38 -4.01 9.87
C ASP A 177 -18.64 -3.85 8.98
N HIS A 178 -18.52 -4.26 7.72
CA HIS A 178 -19.60 -4.20 6.71
C HIS A 178 -19.77 -5.54 5.95
N PRO A 179 -19.98 -6.67 6.65
CA PRO A 179 -19.98 -8.00 6.02
C PRO A 179 -21.22 -8.30 5.17
N GLU A 180 -22.28 -7.48 5.21
CA GLU A 180 -23.61 -7.80 4.70
C GLU A 180 -23.59 -8.14 3.20
N ARG A 181 -22.90 -7.32 2.40
CA ARG A 181 -22.79 -7.53 0.95
C ARG A 181 -21.99 -8.78 0.62
N ALA A 182 -20.89 -9.01 1.34
CA ALA A 182 -20.05 -10.18 1.12
C ALA A 182 -20.76 -11.47 1.52
N CYS A 183 -21.49 -11.48 2.64
CA CYS A 183 -22.33 -12.59 3.05
C CYS A 183 -23.47 -12.88 2.07
N ALA A 184 -24.17 -11.86 1.57
CA ALA A 184 -25.22 -12.04 0.58
C ALA A 184 -24.67 -12.64 -0.73
N ALA A 185 -23.52 -12.14 -1.21
CA ALA A 185 -22.86 -12.66 -2.40
C ALA A 185 -22.36 -14.11 -2.20
N MET A 186 -21.82 -14.44 -1.03
CA MET A 186 -21.38 -15.79 -0.65
C MET A 186 -22.54 -16.79 -0.69
N GLN A 187 -23.72 -16.40 -0.20
CA GLN A 187 -24.91 -17.26 -0.22
C GLN A 187 -25.51 -17.42 -1.63
N ALA A 188 -25.40 -16.38 -2.46
CA ALA A 188 -25.98 -16.36 -3.81
C ALA A 188 -25.11 -17.04 -4.87
N ASN A 189 -23.80 -17.17 -4.64
CA ASN A 189 -22.85 -17.65 -5.64
C ASN A 189 -22.48 -19.14 -5.44
N PRO A 190 -22.95 -20.06 -6.31
CA PRO A 190 -22.65 -21.49 -6.17
C PRO A 190 -21.17 -21.84 -6.44
N ASP A 191 -20.43 -20.97 -7.14
CA ASP A 191 -19.01 -21.18 -7.44
C ASP A 191 -18.10 -20.80 -6.24
N ILE A 192 -18.66 -20.12 -5.24
CA ILE A 192 -17.98 -19.74 -4.01
C ILE A 192 -18.56 -20.60 -2.88
N ALA A 193 -17.89 -21.71 -2.53
CA ALA A 193 -18.33 -22.53 -1.42
C ALA A 193 -17.68 -22.10 -0.11
N PRO A 194 -18.45 -21.55 0.85
CA PRO A 194 -17.88 -21.14 2.12
C PRO A 194 -17.46 -22.33 2.98
N THR A 195 -16.43 -22.13 3.81
CA THR A 195 -16.20 -23.01 4.95
C THR A 195 -17.40 -22.97 5.91
N LEU A 196 -17.53 -24.00 6.76
CA LEU A 196 -18.63 -24.05 7.72
C LEU A 196 -18.64 -22.83 8.66
N PRO A 197 -17.51 -22.37 9.24
CA PRO A 197 -17.50 -21.16 10.06
C PRO A 197 -17.98 -19.91 9.31
N ALA A 198 -17.52 -19.69 8.08
CA ALA A 198 -17.94 -18.55 7.25
C ALA A 198 -19.44 -18.61 6.93
N ARG A 199 -19.96 -19.81 6.59
CA ARG A 199 -21.38 -20.02 6.34
C ARG A 199 -22.22 -19.73 7.59
N ILE A 200 -21.81 -20.24 8.75
CA ILE A 200 -22.52 -20.04 10.02
C ILE A 200 -22.55 -18.56 10.38
N PHE A 201 -21.42 -17.87 10.25
CA PHE A 201 -21.34 -16.42 10.44
C PHE A 201 -22.32 -15.67 9.55
N CYS A 202 -22.33 -15.96 8.26
CA CYS A 202 -23.21 -15.26 7.33
C CYS A 202 -24.69 -15.58 7.54
N LEU A 203 -25.05 -16.82 7.91
CA LEU A 203 -26.42 -17.18 8.29
C LEU A 203 -26.87 -16.37 9.50
N ALA A 204 -26.05 -16.32 10.56
CA ALA A 204 -26.31 -15.56 11.77
C ALA A 204 -26.46 -14.06 11.50
N ARG A 205 -25.54 -13.45 10.72
CA ARG A 205 -25.61 -12.02 10.36
C ARG A 205 -26.82 -11.69 9.47
N SER A 206 -27.31 -12.66 8.70
CA SER A 206 -28.57 -12.52 7.93
C SER A 206 -29.84 -12.80 8.74
N GLY A 207 -29.72 -13.22 10.00
CA GLY A 207 -30.82 -13.47 10.93
C GLY A 207 -31.36 -14.91 10.94
N ASP A 208 -30.77 -15.83 10.16
CA ASP A 208 -31.15 -17.25 10.16
C ASP A 208 -30.36 -18.04 11.22
N TRP A 209 -30.61 -17.68 12.49
CA TRP A 209 -29.96 -18.30 13.65
C TRP A 209 -30.22 -19.80 13.75
N SER A 210 -31.40 -20.25 13.32
CA SER A 210 -31.78 -21.67 13.35
C SER A 210 -30.95 -22.48 12.35
N ALA A 211 -30.78 -22.00 11.12
CA ALA A 211 -29.92 -22.66 10.15
C ALA A 211 -28.44 -22.60 10.59
N ALA A 212 -28.01 -21.49 11.20
CA ALA A 212 -26.66 -21.34 11.73
C ALA A 212 -26.35 -22.40 12.81
N ALA A 213 -27.23 -22.54 13.82
CA ALA A 213 -27.09 -23.53 14.88
C ALA A 213 -27.17 -24.98 14.37
N LEU A 214 -28.07 -25.27 13.42
CA LEU A 214 -28.13 -26.60 12.79
C LEU A 214 -26.85 -26.91 12.01
N THR A 215 -26.29 -25.92 11.32
CA THR A 215 -25.03 -26.07 10.57
C THR A 215 -23.85 -26.32 11.52
N LEU A 216 -23.80 -25.62 12.67
CA LEU A 216 -22.81 -25.86 13.72
C LEU A 216 -22.88 -27.32 14.21
N GLY A 217 -24.04 -27.76 14.72
CA GLY A 217 -24.18 -29.11 15.28
C GLY A 217 -23.90 -30.21 14.25
N THR A 218 -24.25 -29.99 12.98
CA THR A 218 -23.91 -30.92 11.89
C THR A 218 -22.40 -30.94 11.61
N GLY A 219 -21.75 -29.78 11.60
CA GLY A 219 -20.31 -29.64 11.39
C GLY A 219 -19.50 -30.33 12.49
N GLU A 220 -19.89 -30.15 13.74
CA GLU A 220 -19.28 -30.81 14.91
C GLU A 220 -19.45 -32.33 14.84
N ALA A 221 -20.67 -32.82 14.58
CA ALA A 221 -20.95 -34.26 14.51
C ALA A 221 -20.17 -34.96 13.37
N LEU A 222 -19.88 -34.24 12.28
CA LEU A 222 -19.08 -34.73 11.16
C LEU A 222 -17.56 -34.51 11.34
N GLY A 223 -17.13 -33.92 12.45
CA GLY A 223 -15.71 -33.59 12.71
C GLY A 223 -15.14 -32.57 11.71
N ARG A 224 -15.99 -31.70 11.16
CA ARG A 224 -15.63 -30.64 10.20
C ARG A 224 -15.46 -29.27 10.84
N ILE A 225 -15.82 -29.14 12.11
CA ILE A 225 -15.57 -27.98 12.97
C ILE A 225 -14.77 -28.51 14.16
N SER A 226 -13.62 -27.91 14.42
CA SER A 226 -12.81 -28.25 15.59
C SER A 226 -13.50 -27.80 16.87
N ARG A 227 -13.06 -28.33 18.02
CA ARG A 227 -13.65 -27.95 19.31
C ARG A 227 -13.51 -26.46 19.60
N ASP A 228 -12.33 -25.88 19.33
CA ASP A 228 -12.07 -24.46 19.62
C ASP A 228 -12.89 -23.54 18.71
N GLU A 229 -13.06 -23.91 17.43
CA GLU A 229 -13.97 -23.21 16.51
C GLU A 229 -15.43 -23.34 16.97
N GLY A 230 -15.85 -24.55 17.37
CA GLY A 230 -17.21 -24.81 17.86
C GLY A 230 -17.54 -24.00 19.10
N ASP A 231 -16.62 -23.93 20.07
CA ASP A 231 -16.78 -23.14 21.30
C ASP A 231 -16.93 -21.63 21.00
N LEU A 232 -16.13 -21.09 20.06
CA LEU A 232 -16.27 -19.69 19.62
C LEU A 232 -17.60 -19.44 18.90
N ILE A 233 -17.95 -20.31 17.95
CA ILE A 233 -19.18 -20.16 17.16
C ILE A 233 -20.42 -20.31 18.04
N ALA A 234 -20.42 -21.25 18.99
CA ALA A 234 -21.54 -21.43 19.93
C ALA A 234 -21.78 -20.17 20.76
N ARG A 235 -20.71 -19.57 21.31
CA ARG A 235 -20.79 -18.28 22.02
C ARG A 235 -21.24 -17.14 21.13
N PHE A 236 -20.81 -17.12 19.88
CA PHE A 236 -21.25 -16.12 18.90
C PHE A 236 -22.74 -16.24 18.54
N LEU A 237 -23.26 -17.46 18.42
CA LEU A 237 -24.67 -17.70 18.08
C LEU A 237 -25.63 -17.43 19.24
N ASP A 238 -25.21 -17.72 20.47
CA ASP A 238 -26.03 -17.50 21.67
C ASP A 238 -25.16 -17.04 22.86
N PRO A 239 -24.79 -15.75 22.91
CA PRO A 239 -23.95 -15.23 23.99
C PRO A 239 -24.56 -15.37 25.39
N GLU A 240 -25.90 -15.33 25.48
CA GLU A 240 -26.63 -15.38 26.76
C GLU A 240 -26.43 -16.72 27.49
N LEU A 241 -26.30 -17.82 26.74
CA LEU A 241 -26.04 -19.15 27.32
C LEU A 241 -24.67 -19.28 27.98
N PHE A 242 -23.73 -18.39 27.67
CA PHE A 242 -22.35 -18.41 28.17
C PHE A 242 -22.04 -17.23 29.09
N GLU A 243 -23.06 -16.51 29.58
CA GLU A 243 -22.86 -15.44 30.56
C GLU A 243 -22.15 -15.95 31.82
N GLY A 244 -21.05 -15.31 32.18
CA GLY A 244 -20.27 -15.65 33.37
C GLY A 244 -19.28 -16.81 33.18
N GLU A 245 -19.22 -17.41 31.99
CA GLU A 245 -18.16 -18.35 31.64
C GLU A 245 -16.79 -17.67 31.56
N GLN A 246 -15.73 -18.47 31.67
CA GLN A 246 -14.38 -17.95 31.46
C GLN A 246 -14.21 -17.49 30.01
N PRO A 247 -13.46 -16.40 29.75
CA PRO A 247 -13.13 -15.98 28.40
C PRO A 247 -12.46 -17.11 27.61
N LEU A 248 -12.66 -17.12 26.30
CA LEU A 248 -11.98 -18.07 25.44
C LEU A 248 -10.46 -17.83 25.48
N PRO A 249 -9.65 -18.89 25.32
CA PRO A 249 -8.21 -18.71 25.20
C PRO A 249 -7.88 -17.79 24.01
N PRO A 250 -6.77 -17.03 24.07
CA PRO A 250 -6.29 -16.24 22.95
C PRO A 250 -6.07 -17.11 21.71
N ASP A 251 -6.42 -16.58 20.54
CA ASP A 251 -6.23 -17.24 19.24
C ASP A 251 -4.90 -16.79 18.62
N PRO A 252 -3.88 -17.66 18.53
CA PRO A 252 -2.61 -17.33 17.89
C PRO A 252 -2.71 -17.24 16.35
N GLY A 253 -3.77 -17.79 15.75
CA GLY A 253 -4.05 -17.78 14.31
C GLY A 253 -5.21 -16.85 13.95
N LEU A 254 -5.27 -15.69 14.60
CA LEU A 254 -6.39 -14.77 14.50
C LEU A 254 -6.64 -14.32 13.05
N THR A 255 -7.84 -14.62 12.56
CA THR A 255 -8.33 -14.21 11.24
C THR A 255 -9.35 -13.08 11.37
N PRO A 256 -9.65 -12.31 10.32
CA PRO A 256 -10.76 -11.36 10.31
C PRO A 256 -12.08 -11.95 10.78
N LEU A 257 -12.38 -13.20 10.40
CA LEU A 257 -13.61 -13.89 10.81
C LEU A 257 -13.62 -14.16 12.32
N THR A 258 -12.56 -14.75 12.86
CA THR A 258 -12.48 -15.07 14.30
C THR A 258 -12.37 -13.81 15.14
N PHE A 259 -11.70 -12.76 14.64
CA PHE A 259 -11.69 -11.44 15.26
C PHE A 259 -13.10 -10.85 15.38
N GLN A 260 -13.89 -10.88 14.31
CA GLN A 260 -15.25 -10.34 14.32
C GLN A 260 -16.19 -11.14 15.23
N MET A 261 -16.10 -12.49 15.23
CA MET A 261 -16.86 -13.31 16.17
C MET A 261 -16.52 -12.99 17.63
N ARG A 262 -15.23 -12.84 17.95
CA ARG A 262 -14.77 -12.46 19.30
C ARG A 262 -15.22 -11.06 19.69
N ALA A 263 -15.19 -10.10 18.75
CA ALA A 263 -15.68 -8.76 18.98
C ALA A 263 -17.19 -8.75 19.30
N ALA A 264 -17.99 -9.55 18.59
CA ALA A 264 -19.43 -9.66 18.80
C ALA A 264 -19.82 -10.22 20.18
N ILE A 265 -18.98 -11.05 20.80
CA ILE A 265 -19.20 -11.61 22.15
C ILE A 265 -18.55 -10.78 23.27
N GLY A 266 -18.03 -9.59 22.96
CA GLY A 266 -17.36 -8.72 23.95
C GLY A 266 -15.95 -9.16 24.34
N GLU A 267 -15.37 -10.15 23.66
CA GLU A 267 -14.00 -10.65 23.86
C GLU A 267 -13.04 -10.11 22.78
N ARG A 268 -13.25 -8.87 22.32
CA ARG A 268 -12.49 -8.26 21.22
C ARG A 268 -10.97 -8.26 21.53
N PRO A 269 -10.14 -8.86 20.66
CA PRO A 269 -8.68 -8.79 20.81
C PRO A 269 -8.15 -7.36 20.67
N ALA A 270 -7.07 -7.04 21.39
CA ALA A 270 -6.34 -5.80 21.17
C ALA A 270 -5.67 -5.81 19.79
N THR A 271 -5.76 -4.69 19.05
CA THR A 271 -5.14 -4.59 17.71
C THR A 271 -3.65 -4.25 17.76
N THR A 272 -3.13 -3.91 18.94
CA THR A 272 -1.72 -3.65 19.16
C THR A 272 -0.91 -4.91 18.92
N GLY A 273 0.01 -4.87 17.97
CA GLY A 273 0.81 -6.03 17.56
C GLY A 273 0.15 -6.93 16.53
N LEU A 274 -1.13 -6.70 16.20
CA LEU A 274 -1.77 -7.34 15.04
C LEU A 274 -1.34 -6.68 13.72
N PRO A 275 -1.49 -7.39 12.59
CA PRO A 275 -1.30 -6.82 11.26
C PRO A 275 -2.07 -5.51 11.08
N LEU A 276 -1.53 -4.59 10.29
CA LEU A 276 -2.03 -3.22 10.21
C LEU A 276 -3.48 -3.13 9.74
N ALA A 277 -3.92 -4.09 8.92
CA ALA A 277 -5.30 -4.25 8.50
C ALA A 277 -6.32 -4.27 9.66
N PHE A 278 -5.98 -4.84 10.82
CA PHE A 278 -6.86 -4.88 11.99
C PHE A 278 -7.01 -3.54 12.70
N ALA A 279 -6.13 -2.56 12.44
CA ALA A 279 -6.20 -1.25 13.08
C ALA A 279 -7.47 -0.47 12.68
N HIS A 280 -8.09 -0.79 11.54
CA HIS A 280 -9.36 -0.20 11.11
C HIS A 280 -10.48 -0.42 12.13
N ALA A 281 -10.48 -1.58 12.80
CA ALA A 281 -11.47 -1.88 13.81
C ALA A 281 -11.43 -0.87 14.98
N ASP A 282 -10.29 -0.24 15.26
CA ASP A 282 -10.12 0.76 16.31
C ASP A 282 -10.48 2.19 15.87
N LEU A 283 -10.77 2.43 14.59
CA LEU A 283 -11.19 3.75 14.10
C LEU A 283 -12.67 4.07 14.41
N GLY A 284 -13.50 3.04 14.60
CA GLY A 284 -14.93 3.20 14.87
C GLY A 284 -15.24 3.87 16.22
N ASP A 285 -16.43 4.46 16.34
CA ASP A 285 -16.87 5.20 17.54
C ASP A 285 -16.98 4.35 18.81
N LEU A 286 -17.09 3.03 18.66
CA LEU A 286 -17.14 2.07 19.77
C LEU A 286 -15.78 1.88 20.44
N ALA A 287 -14.69 2.22 19.75
CA ALA A 287 -13.35 2.14 20.29
C ALA A 287 -13.08 3.31 21.25
N GLY A 288 -12.31 3.05 22.31
CA GLY A 288 -11.82 4.12 23.18
C GLY A 288 -10.90 5.07 22.41
N TRP A 289 -10.97 6.37 22.69
CA TRP A 289 -10.23 7.39 21.93
C TRP A 289 -8.70 7.17 21.92
N ARG A 290 -8.11 6.58 22.97
CA ARG A 290 -6.69 6.17 22.98
C ARG A 290 -6.38 5.19 21.82
N ALA A 291 -7.24 4.20 21.61
CA ALA A 291 -7.10 3.20 20.56
C ALA A 291 -7.33 3.80 19.17
N GLN A 292 -8.31 4.69 19.03
CA GLN A 292 -8.53 5.48 17.81
C GLN A 292 -7.27 6.27 17.42
N LEU A 293 -6.64 6.94 18.39
CA LEU A 293 -5.41 7.71 18.17
C LEU A 293 -4.25 6.79 17.76
N ASP A 294 -4.04 5.66 18.45
CA ASP A 294 -2.98 4.71 18.10
C ASP A 294 -3.19 4.11 16.70
N ALA A 295 -4.43 3.77 16.35
CA ALA A 295 -4.78 3.28 15.01
C ALA A 295 -4.58 4.35 13.94
N ALA A 296 -5.02 5.58 14.19
CA ALA A 296 -4.86 6.70 13.27
C ALA A 296 -3.38 6.99 13.00
N GLU A 297 -2.53 7.04 14.03
CA GLU A 297 -1.08 7.21 13.84
C GLU A 297 -0.48 6.08 12.97
N ARG A 298 -0.82 4.83 13.26
CA ARG A 298 -0.29 3.66 12.55
C ARG A 298 -0.72 3.62 11.08
N LEU A 299 -1.99 3.88 10.80
CA LEU A 299 -2.56 3.87 9.44
C LEU A 299 -2.11 5.08 8.63
N THR A 300 -1.90 6.24 9.26
CA THR A 300 -1.37 7.42 8.55
C THR A 300 0.08 7.21 8.13
N ARG A 301 0.90 6.57 8.97
CA ARG A 301 2.31 6.26 8.65
C ARG A 301 2.49 5.32 7.45
N SER A 302 1.51 4.47 7.18
CA SER A 302 1.50 3.58 6.01
C SER A 302 0.78 4.15 4.79
N GLY A 303 0.23 5.37 4.90
CA GLY A 303 -0.60 6.00 3.87
C GLY A 303 -2.02 5.42 3.73
N ALA A 304 -2.45 4.53 4.65
CA ALA A 304 -3.73 3.84 4.54
C ALA A 304 -4.97 4.69 4.87
N ILE A 305 -4.79 5.82 5.56
CA ILE A 305 -5.84 6.83 5.77
C ILE A 305 -5.33 8.21 5.40
N GLU A 306 -6.26 9.06 4.96
CA GLU A 306 -5.95 10.43 4.56
C GLU A 306 -5.55 11.30 5.77
N PRO A 307 -4.62 12.27 5.61
CA PRO A 307 -4.24 13.19 6.68
C PRO A 307 -5.41 13.93 7.33
N GLY A 308 -6.47 14.22 6.56
CA GLY A 308 -7.69 14.84 7.09
C GLY A 308 -8.44 13.95 8.09
N GLN A 309 -8.50 12.64 7.86
CA GLN A 309 -9.14 11.69 8.78
C GLN A 309 -8.33 11.59 10.08
N TRP A 310 -7.01 11.54 9.97
CA TRP A 310 -6.10 11.59 11.12
C TRP A 310 -6.30 12.85 11.96
N LEU A 311 -6.32 14.03 11.33
CA LEU A 311 -6.53 15.29 12.03
C LEU A 311 -7.88 15.31 12.75
N ALA A 312 -8.94 14.82 12.11
CA ALA A 312 -10.28 14.78 12.70
C ALA A 312 -10.32 13.95 14.01
N ILE A 313 -9.59 12.84 14.07
CA ILE A 313 -9.47 12.03 15.29
C ILE A 313 -8.65 12.77 16.36
N TYR A 314 -7.58 13.44 15.96
CA TYR A 314 -6.74 14.22 16.88
C TYR A 314 -7.46 15.40 17.51
N THR A 315 -8.38 16.05 16.79
CA THR A 315 -9.09 17.24 17.28
C THR A 315 -10.47 16.92 17.90
N GLN A 316 -10.87 15.64 17.93
CA GLN A 316 -12.21 15.25 18.36
C GLN A 316 -12.51 15.56 19.84
N ARG A 317 -11.51 15.47 20.73
CA ARG A 317 -11.68 15.58 22.19
C ARG A 317 -10.48 16.26 22.84
N VAL A 318 -10.61 16.65 24.10
CA VAL A 318 -9.49 17.19 24.90
C VAL A 318 -8.67 16.02 25.48
N PRO A 319 -7.32 16.05 25.42
CA PRO A 319 -6.45 15.04 25.99
C PRO A 319 -6.86 14.62 27.40
N SER A 320 -7.06 13.32 27.60
CA SER A 320 -7.60 12.78 28.85
C SER A 320 -6.53 12.52 29.93
N ALA A 321 -5.26 12.57 29.57
CA ALA A 321 -4.12 12.38 30.46
C ALA A 321 -2.89 13.14 29.92
N SER A 322 -1.73 13.00 30.57
CA SER A 322 -0.43 13.46 30.09
C SER A 322 0.45 12.27 29.70
N GLY A 323 1.46 12.51 28.87
CA GLY A 323 2.44 11.49 28.45
C GLY A 323 2.11 10.84 27.11
N GLY A 324 3.16 10.53 26.34
CA GLY A 324 3.06 9.77 25.10
C GLY A 324 2.15 10.43 24.07
N ILE A 325 1.14 9.70 23.57
CA ILE A 325 0.21 10.23 22.56
C ILE A 325 -0.50 11.50 23.02
N TRP A 326 -0.78 11.63 24.31
CA TRP A 326 -1.56 12.74 24.82
C TRP A 326 -0.81 14.07 24.73
N ASP A 327 0.49 14.04 24.96
CA ASP A 327 1.33 15.22 24.82
C ASP A 327 1.45 15.63 23.35
N ARG A 328 1.54 14.66 22.43
CA ARG A 328 1.52 14.91 20.98
C ARG A 328 0.19 15.53 20.53
N VAL A 329 -0.94 14.96 20.94
CA VAL A 329 -2.27 15.50 20.65
C VAL A 329 -2.40 16.91 21.22
N ALA A 330 -1.98 17.13 22.47
CA ALA A 330 -2.03 18.44 23.10
C ALA A 330 -1.14 19.48 22.40
N ALA A 331 0.04 19.08 21.90
CA ALA A 331 0.91 19.96 21.12
C ALA A 331 0.24 20.35 19.79
N LEU A 332 -0.31 19.37 19.05
CA LEU A 332 -1.01 19.62 17.80
C LEU A 332 -2.23 20.54 18.01
N GLN A 333 -3.09 20.23 18.99
CA GLN A 333 -4.31 21.01 19.24
C GLN A 333 -4.04 22.46 19.64
N ARG A 334 -2.97 22.72 20.42
CA ARG A 334 -2.57 24.10 20.75
C ARG A 334 -2.13 24.88 19.51
N PHE A 335 -1.37 24.23 18.64
CA PHE A 335 -0.97 24.82 17.37
C PHE A 335 -2.17 25.04 16.43
N ASP A 336 -3.02 24.02 16.26
CA ASP A 336 -4.24 24.09 15.44
C ASP A 336 -5.18 25.21 15.90
N GLY A 337 -5.42 25.29 17.22
CA GLY A 337 -6.21 26.37 17.81
C GLY A 337 -5.63 27.76 17.57
N ALA A 338 -4.30 27.90 17.58
CA ALA A 338 -3.64 29.18 17.26
C ALA A 338 -3.79 29.58 15.79
N ILE A 339 -3.73 28.61 14.87
CA ILE A 339 -4.00 28.80 13.43
C ILE A 339 -5.45 29.25 13.23
N LEU A 340 -6.41 28.53 13.81
CA LEU A 340 -7.84 28.84 13.68
C LEU A 340 -8.21 30.21 14.28
N ALA A 341 -7.53 30.62 15.35
CA ALA A 341 -7.70 31.94 15.97
C ALA A 341 -7.02 33.08 15.19
N GLY A 342 -6.22 32.78 14.15
CA GLY A 342 -5.42 33.78 13.43
C GLY A 342 -4.34 34.43 14.29
N ASN A 343 -3.93 33.79 15.38
CA ASN A 343 -2.94 34.34 16.31
C ASN A 343 -1.53 33.99 15.83
N LEU A 344 -0.90 34.92 15.10
CA LEU A 344 0.44 34.74 14.54
C LEU A 344 1.51 34.47 15.60
N ALA A 345 1.46 35.17 16.73
CA ALA A 345 2.45 35.00 17.80
C ALA A 345 2.34 33.59 18.41
N ALA A 346 1.13 33.18 18.81
CA ALA A 346 0.91 31.85 19.36
C ALA A 346 1.22 30.73 18.34
N THR A 347 0.91 30.95 17.06
CA THR A 347 1.28 30.01 15.99
C THR A 347 2.78 29.84 15.88
N THR A 348 3.52 30.96 15.90
CA THR A 348 5.00 30.98 15.85
C THR A 348 5.58 30.24 17.05
N ASP A 349 5.04 30.45 18.24
CA ASP A 349 5.52 29.84 19.48
C ASP A 349 5.22 28.33 19.56
N HIS A 350 4.08 27.88 19.02
CA HIS A 350 3.65 26.49 19.12
C HIS A 350 4.11 25.60 17.97
N LEU A 351 4.46 26.17 16.81
CA LEU A 351 4.87 25.42 15.62
C LEU A 351 6.05 24.45 15.89
N PRO A 352 7.17 24.85 16.53
CA PRO A 352 8.29 23.93 16.75
C PRO A 352 7.93 22.71 17.61
N THR A 353 7.11 22.91 18.65
CA THR A 353 6.67 21.83 19.54
C THR A 353 5.70 20.88 18.84
N ALA A 354 4.75 21.42 18.07
CA ALA A 354 3.83 20.59 17.28
C ALA A 354 4.59 19.79 16.22
N TRP A 355 5.56 20.41 15.53
CA TRP A 355 6.41 19.73 14.56
C TRP A 355 7.23 18.59 15.18
N SER A 356 7.92 18.86 16.30
CA SER A 356 8.71 17.82 17.01
C SER A 356 7.84 16.64 17.44
N ALA A 357 6.61 16.90 17.89
CA ALA A 357 5.66 15.84 18.22
C ALA A 357 5.28 14.98 17.01
N MET A 358 5.22 15.56 15.81
CA MET A 358 4.96 14.80 14.57
C MET A 358 6.18 14.03 14.11
N GLU A 359 7.39 14.58 14.24
CA GLU A 359 8.65 13.86 14.01
C GLU A 359 8.73 12.60 14.88
N GLU A 360 8.43 12.72 16.18
CA GLU A 360 8.41 11.58 17.11
C GLU A 360 7.36 10.50 16.74
N ALA A 361 6.32 10.87 16.01
CA ALA A 361 5.24 9.96 15.60
C ALA A 361 5.36 9.47 14.15
N GLY A 362 6.33 9.95 13.37
CA GLY A 362 6.46 9.69 11.93
C GLY A 362 5.32 10.30 11.10
N LEU A 363 4.77 11.44 11.51
CA LEU A 363 3.60 12.08 10.91
C LEU A 363 3.90 13.39 10.18
N GLU A 364 5.18 13.65 9.88
CA GLU A 364 5.67 14.88 9.25
C GLU A 364 4.98 15.18 7.92
N ALA A 365 4.83 14.17 7.05
CA ALA A 365 4.18 14.34 5.76
C ALA A 365 2.68 14.64 5.90
N ALA A 366 1.98 13.96 6.81
CA ALA A 366 0.56 14.22 7.07
C ALA A 366 0.33 15.63 7.65
N PHE A 367 1.20 16.05 8.58
CA PHE A 367 1.20 17.41 9.10
C PHE A 367 1.46 18.43 7.98
N ALA A 368 2.45 18.16 7.11
CA ALA A 368 2.78 19.02 6.00
C ALA A 368 1.62 19.18 5.02
N GLU A 369 1.01 18.08 4.56
CA GLU A 369 -0.17 18.13 3.66
C GLU A 369 -1.33 18.91 4.28
N THR A 370 -1.53 18.78 5.60
CA THR A 370 -2.63 19.45 6.31
C THR A 370 -2.39 20.95 6.49
N TYR A 371 -1.18 21.36 6.85
CA TYR A 371 -0.90 22.72 7.33
C TYR A 371 -0.07 23.61 6.39
N ALA A 372 0.58 23.06 5.35
CA ALA A 372 1.44 23.83 4.45
C ALA A 372 0.74 25.07 3.86
N ASP A 373 -0.48 24.92 3.36
CA ASP A 373 -1.24 26.02 2.75
C ASP A 373 -1.56 27.15 3.74
N HIS A 374 -1.78 26.83 5.02
CA HIS A 374 -2.00 27.83 6.05
C HIS A 374 -0.68 28.50 6.45
N LEU A 375 0.37 27.72 6.70
CA LEU A 375 1.68 28.21 7.10
C LEU A 375 2.27 29.18 6.06
N MET A 376 2.15 28.86 4.78
CA MET A 376 2.68 29.71 3.69
C MET A 376 1.91 31.02 3.49
N ARG A 377 0.71 31.17 4.06
CA ARG A 377 -0.05 32.44 4.06
C ARG A 377 0.29 33.35 5.23
N LEU A 378 0.98 32.83 6.25
CA LEU A 378 1.36 33.61 7.43
C LEU A 378 2.69 34.33 7.20
N PRO A 379 2.86 35.57 7.68
CA PRO A 379 4.11 36.31 7.58
C PRO A 379 5.12 35.84 8.64
N LEU A 380 5.44 34.53 8.64
CA LEU A 380 6.43 33.93 9.54
C LEU A 380 7.85 34.31 9.12
N THR A 381 8.67 34.73 10.09
CA THR A 381 10.06 35.17 9.87
C THR A 381 11.03 34.43 10.79
N GLY A 382 12.34 34.56 10.53
CA GLY A 382 13.38 33.86 11.30
C GLY A 382 13.24 32.33 11.24
N GLU A 383 13.52 31.67 12.36
CA GLU A 383 13.49 30.21 12.50
C GLU A 383 12.10 29.60 12.20
N ALA A 384 11.02 30.26 12.65
CA ALA A 384 9.67 29.77 12.36
C ALA A 384 9.34 29.84 10.87
N GLY A 385 9.83 30.87 10.17
CA GLY A 385 9.69 30.96 8.71
C GLY A 385 10.47 29.88 7.97
N LEU A 386 11.70 29.56 8.43
CA LEU A 386 12.50 28.44 7.89
C LEU A 386 11.80 27.10 8.10
N LEU A 387 11.30 26.86 9.32
CA LEU A 387 10.57 25.65 9.66
C LEU A 387 9.29 25.53 8.82
N ALA A 388 8.49 26.59 8.69
CA ALA A 388 7.29 26.58 7.86
C ALA A 388 7.56 26.20 6.40
N ARG A 389 8.65 26.70 5.80
CA ARG A 389 9.04 26.33 4.43
C ARG A 389 9.57 24.90 4.34
N ARG A 390 10.34 24.43 5.33
CA ARG A 390 10.74 23.02 5.42
C ARG A 390 9.54 22.08 5.47
N ILE A 391 8.53 22.42 6.27
CA ILE A 391 7.28 21.68 6.37
C ILE A 391 6.56 21.70 5.02
N ALA A 392 6.42 22.87 4.39
CA ALA A 392 5.73 22.98 3.12
C ALA A 392 6.44 22.24 1.96
N LEU A 393 7.77 22.09 2.01
CA LEU A 393 8.53 21.26 1.08
C LEU A 393 8.24 19.75 1.20
N LEU A 394 7.63 19.30 2.29
CA LEU A 394 7.21 17.90 2.49
C LEU A 394 5.76 17.65 2.05
N SER A 395 5.08 18.68 1.54
CA SER A 395 3.69 18.61 1.06
C SER A 395 3.60 18.63 -0.47
N SER A 396 2.40 18.44 -1.00
CA SER A 396 2.03 18.67 -2.40
C SER A 396 2.33 20.08 -2.93
N ARG A 397 2.65 21.05 -2.06
CA ARG A 397 3.05 22.42 -2.43
C ARG A 397 4.55 22.62 -2.62
N TYR A 398 5.36 21.58 -2.49
CA TYR A 398 6.82 21.69 -2.46
C TYR A 398 7.40 22.54 -3.61
N GLU A 399 6.94 22.34 -4.84
CA GLU A 399 7.43 23.10 -5.99
C GLU A 399 7.00 24.57 -5.94
N GLN A 400 5.74 24.84 -5.56
CA GLN A 400 5.22 26.20 -5.43
C GLN A 400 6.00 27.00 -4.38
N VAL A 401 6.35 26.38 -3.26
CA VAL A 401 7.17 27.00 -2.21
C VAL A 401 8.54 27.40 -2.77
N ALA A 402 9.20 26.48 -3.49
CA ALA A 402 10.52 26.71 -4.07
C ALA A 402 10.52 27.73 -5.22
N GLN A 403 9.39 27.93 -5.90
CA GLN A 403 9.24 28.95 -6.95
C GLN A 403 8.97 30.35 -6.39
N THR A 404 8.27 30.44 -5.25
CA THR A 404 7.76 31.71 -4.72
C THR A 404 8.63 32.31 -3.63
N ALA A 405 9.30 31.47 -2.83
CA ALA A 405 10.14 31.91 -1.73
C ALA A 405 11.60 32.13 -2.16
N VAL A 406 12.32 32.97 -1.42
CA VAL A 406 13.77 33.16 -1.56
C VAL A 406 14.47 32.31 -0.49
N PRO A 407 15.42 31.43 -0.85
CA PRO A 407 16.15 30.64 0.13
C PRO A 407 17.04 31.54 1.00
N GLN A 408 17.06 31.29 2.31
CA GLN A 408 17.77 32.09 3.30
C GLN A 408 19.12 31.48 3.71
N ASN A 409 19.37 30.21 3.40
CA ASN A 409 20.63 29.51 3.68
C ASN A 409 20.94 28.45 2.61
N PRO A 410 22.18 27.90 2.57
CA PRO A 410 22.58 26.92 1.56
C PRO A 410 21.74 25.63 1.55
N THR A 411 21.33 25.15 2.73
CA THR A 411 20.49 23.95 2.86
C THR A 411 19.10 24.14 2.25
N GLU A 412 18.48 25.30 2.49
CA GLU A 412 17.20 25.67 1.88
C GLU A 412 17.35 25.90 0.37
N ALA A 413 18.45 26.50 -0.07
CA ALA A 413 18.74 26.67 -1.50
C ALA A 413 18.87 25.32 -2.21
N PHE A 414 19.53 24.34 -1.57
CA PHE A 414 19.63 22.98 -2.07
C PHE A 414 18.24 22.31 -2.16
N ALA A 415 17.46 22.34 -1.09
CA ALA A 415 16.10 21.77 -1.10
C ALA A 415 15.19 22.44 -2.15
N PHE A 416 15.29 23.76 -2.34
CA PHE A 416 14.52 24.46 -3.37
C PHE A 416 14.96 24.10 -4.79
N ALA A 417 16.24 23.79 -5.00
CA ALA A 417 16.70 23.29 -6.29
C ALA A 417 16.14 21.90 -6.58
N LEU A 418 16.18 20.99 -5.59
CA LEU A 418 15.56 19.66 -5.69
C LEU A 418 14.06 19.76 -6.00
N ALA A 419 13.33 20.61 -5.27
CA ALA A 419 11.91 20.84 -5.50
C ALA A 419 11.58 21.33 -6.92
N ARG A 420 12.51 22.04 -7.57
CA ARG A 420 12.36 22.53 -8.96
C ARG A 420 12.95 21.56 -10.00
N GLY A 421 13.51 20.43 -9.59
CA GLY A 421 14.20 19.49 -10.49
C GLY A 421 15.49 20.04 -11.07
N GLN A 422 16.14 20.98 -10.40
CA GLN A 422 17.34 21.66 -10.86
C GLN A 422 18.59 21.02 -10.27
N ALA A 423 19.67 21.00 -11.06
CA ALA A 423 20.98 20.62 -10.57
C ALA A 423 21.44 21.60 -9.50
N ALA A 424 21.85 21.08 -8.34
CA ALA A 424 22.45 21.85 -7.27
C ALA A 424 23.53 21.04 -6.56
N ALA A 425 24.60 21.74 -6.19
CA ALA A 425 25.62 21.15 -5.33
C ALA A 425 25.06 20.98 -3.92
N ALA A 426 25.35 19.84 -3.31
CA ALA A 426 25.07 19.63 -1.89
C ALA A 426 25.82 20.67 -1.04
N PRO A 427 25.26 21.13 0.10
CA PRO A 427 25.98 21.93 1.08
C PRO A 427 27.31 21.30 1.51
N GLN A 428 28.29 22.11 1.96
CA GLN A 428 29.63 21.59 2.29
C GLN A 428 29.63 20.58 3.45
N ASP A 429 28.70 20.74 4.38
CA ASP A 429 28.47 19.91 5.55
C ASP A 429 27.40 18.81 5.32
N ALA A 430 26.98 18.63 4.07
CA ALA A 430 25.98 17.64 3.70
C ALA A 430 26.45 16.22 4.01
N ASP A 431 25.51 15.40 4.48
CA ASP A 431 25.73 13.98 4.70
C ASP A 431 25.87 13.20 3.38
N VAL A 432 26.15 11.91 3.49
CA VAL A 432 26.35 11.03 2.31
C VAL A 432 25.07 10.90 1.48
N VAL A 433 23.90 10.90 2.13
CA VAL A 433 22.59 10.79 1.46
C VAL A 433 22.32 12.04 0.63
N SER A 434 22.52 13.23 1.19
CA SER A 434 22.34 14.49 0.48
C SER A 434 23.29 14.64 -0.72
N ARG A 435 24.50 14.07 -0.63
CA ARG A 435 25.45 14.03 -1.76
C ARG A 435 24.97 13.10 -2.87
N ALA A 436 24.56 11.87 -2.54
CA ALA A 436 23.95 10.95 -3.51
C ALA A 436 22.71 11.56 -4.19
N VAL A 437 21.86 12.25 -3.43
CA VAL A 437 20.72 12.98 -3.98
C VAL A 437 21.19 14.09 -4.94
N ALA A 438 22.22 14.86 -4.58
CA ALA A 438 22.76 15.89 -5.48
C ALA A 438 23.29 15.31 -6.80
N ASP A 439 23.98 14.15 -6.73
CA ASP A 439 24.54 13.47 -7.89
C ASP A 439 23.43 12.96 -8.84
N ALA A 440 22.32 12.44 -8.30
CA ALA A 440 21.15 12.07 -9.11
C ALA A 440 20.48 13.26 -9.81
N PHE A 441 20.67 14.47 -9.29
CA PHE A 441 20.13 15.72 -9.83
C PHE A 441 21.11 16.48 -10.73
N ALA A 442 22.31 15.93 -10.97
CA ALA A 442 23.31 16.55 -11.83
C ALA A 442 22.77 16.81 -13.26
N ALA A 443 23.33 17.83 -13.93
CA ALA A 443 22.94 18.21 -15.29
C ALA A 443 23.22 17.10 -16.32
N THR A 444 24.21 16.25 -16.06
CA THR A 444 24.46 15.01 -16.78
C THR A 444 24.44 13.90 -15.75
N PRO A 445 23.28 13.24 -15.54
CA PRO A 445 23.17 12.19 -14.56
C PRO A 445 24.06 10.99 -14.95
N PRO A 446 24.55 10.22 -13.97
CA PRO A 446 25.34 9.03 -14.24
C PRO A 446 24.50 7.92 -14.90
N ASP A 447 25.19 6.97 -15.54
CA ASP A 447 24.56 5.70 -15.90
C ASP A 447 24.10 4.97 -14.63
N HIS A 448 22.94 4.32 -14.70
CA HIS A 448 22.35 3.63 -13.56
C HIS A 448 22.13 2.14 -13.85
N ARG A 449 22.16 1.31 -12.79
CA ARG A 449 22.03 -0.16 -12.88
C ARG A 449 20.75 -0.64 -13.56
N TYR A 450 19.71 0.20 -13.60
CA TYR A 450 18.42 -0.16 -14.18
C TYR A 450 18.34 -0.07 -15.71
N THR A 451 19.39 0.40 -16.38
CA THR A 451 19.43 0.58 -17.85
C THR A 451 19.06 -0.70 -18.61
N TRP A 452 19.51 -1.86 -18.11
CA TRP A 452 19.19 -3.16 -18.72
C TRP A 452 17.68 -3.42 -18.76
N PHE A 453 16.93 -3.10 -17.70
CA PHE A 453 15.48 -3.31 -17.67
C PHE A 453 14.75 -2.42 -18.68
N LEU A 454 15.19 -1.17 -18.85
CA LEU A 454 14.61 -0.26 -19.83
C LEU A 454 14.82 -0.76 -21.26
N GLN A 455 16.00 -1.30 -21.56
CA GLN A 455 16.34 -1.84 -22.87
C GLN A 455 15.65 -3.17 -23.18
N ASN A 456 15.14 -3.87 -22.15
CA ASN A 456 14.49 -5.17 -22.25
C ASN A 456 12.98 -5.11 -21.96
N ASP A 457 12.35 -3.92 -22.05
CA ASP A 457 10.91 -3.75 -21.87
C ASP A 457 10.40 -4.22 -20.49
N ARG A 458 11.14 -3.88 -19.42
CA ARG A 458 10.85 -4.28 -18.01
C ARG A 458 10.79 -3.08 -17.08
N LEU A 459 10.16 -1.99 -17.52
CA LEU A 459 10.12 -0.72 -16.78
C LEU A 459 9.48 -0.87 -15.39
N GLY A 460 8.33 -1.53 -15.29
CA GLY A 460 7.63 -1.72 -14.01
C GLY A 460 8.45 -2.50 -12.98
N GLU A 461 9.20 -3.50 -13.42
CA GLU A 461 10.13 -4.22 -12.56
C GLU A 461 11.26 -3.33 -12.03
N ALA A 462 11.87 -2.52 -12.90
CA ALA A 462 12.91 -1.58 -12.49
C ALA A 462 12.40 -0.61 -11.42
N LEU A 463 11.18 -0.10 -11.59
CA LEU A 463 10.55 0.83 -10.65
C LEU A 463 10.28 0.17 -9.30
N LEU A 464 9.74 -1.05 -9.27
CA LEU A 464 9.51 -1.79 -8.02
C LEU A 464 10.82 -2.09 -7.27
N ARG A 465 11.89 -2.44 -7.99
CA ARG A 465 13.23 -2.66 -7.40
C ARG A 465 13.81 -1.37 -6.83
N ALA A 466 13.72 -0.27 -7.59
CA ALA A 466 14.16 1.04 -7.13
C ALA A 466 13.35 1.52 -5.91
N ALA A 467 12.05 1.20 -5.84
CA ALA A 467 11.22 1.49 -4.68
C ALA A 467 11.69 0.73 -3.41
N LEU A 468 12.11 -0.53 -3.53
CA LEU A 468 12.69 -1.29 -2.42
C LEU A 468 13.96 -0.63 -1.90
N VAL A 469 14.87 -0.29 -2.81
CA VAL A 469 16.13 0.41 -2.49
C VAL A 469 15.86 1.71 -1.74
N LEU A 470 14.96 2.55 -2.25
CA LEU A 470 14.65 3.85 -1.64
C LEU A 470 13.92 3.73 -0.30
N SER A 471 13.33 2.58 -0.03
CA SER A 471 12.62 2.31 1.23
C SER A 471 13.51 1.65 2.30
N ASP A 472 14.66 1.09 1.93
CA ASP A 472 15.60 0.45 2.87
C ASP A 472 16.43 1.50 3.63
N PRO A 473 16.34 1.63 4.96
CA PRO A 473 17.16 2.58 5.71
C PRO A 473 18.67 2.27 5.68
N ALA A 474 19.08 1.02 5.39
CA ALA A 474 20.46 0.57 5.31
C ALA A 474 21.07 0.63 3.89
N ARG A 475 20.35 1.24 2.94
CA ARG A 475 20.74 1.40 1.54
C ARG A 475 22.10 2.09 1.34
N ASP A 476 22.83 1.65 0.33
CA ASP A 476 24.06 2.30 -0.10
C ASP A 476 23.77 3.65 -0.81
N PRO A 477 24.60 4.69 -0.63
CA PRO A 477 24.38 5.99 -1.28
C PRO A 477 24.37 5.91 -2.81
N ASP A 478 25.16 5.04 -3.42
CA ASP A 478 25.18 4.86 -4.87
C ASP A 478 23.85 4.29 -5.39
N ASP A 479 23.19 3.43 -4.61
CA ASP A 479 21.88 2.85 -4.93
C ASP A 479 20.77 3.92 -4.92
N ILE A 480 20.87 4.90 -4.01
CA ILE A 480 19.98 6.08 -4.01
C ILE A 480 20.14 6.86 -5.31
N THR A 481 21.39 7.08 -5.72
CA THR A 481 21.71 7.83 -6.95
C THR A 481 21.12 7.14 -8.18
N ASP A 482 21.34 5.83 -8.29
CA ASP A 482 20.81 5.00 -9.38
C ASP A 482 19.28 5.01 -9.42
N ALA A 483 18.63 4.82 -8.27
CA ALA A 483 17.19 4.76 -8.17
C ALA A 483 16.54 6.11 -8.54
N LEU A 484 17.01 7.22 -7.96
CA LEU A 484 16.49 8.55 -8.30
C LEU A 484 16.73 8.90 -9.76
N THR A 485 17.89 8.54 -10.31
CA THR A 485 18.19 8.75 -11.73
C THR A 485 17.22 7.99 -12.63
N LEU A 486 16.89 6.73 -12.30
CA LEU A 486 15.87 5.97 -13.03
C LEU A 486 14.53 6.72 -13.06
N TYR A 487 13.99 7.11 -11.90
CA TYR A 487 12.69 7.81 -11.84
C TYR A 487 12.67 9.08 -12.70
N ARG A 488 13.76 9.86 -12.66
CA ARG A 488 13.90 11.05 -13.50
C ARG A 488 13.99 10.72 -14.99
N ALA A 489 14.79 9.73 -15.37
CA ALA A 489 15.02 9.33 -16.75
C ALA A 489 13.72 8.89 -17.45
N VAL A 490 12.77 8.32 -16.71
CA VAL A 490 11.49 7.83 -17.24
C VAL A 490 10.34 8.84 -17.05
N GLY A 491 10.64 10.07 -16.64
CA GLY A 491 9.67 11.16 -16.53
C GLY A 491 8.86 11.21 -15.22
N LEU A 492 9.18 10.37 -14.23
CA LEU A 492 8.57 10.38 -12.89
C LEU A 492 9.24 11.43 -11.99
N GLU A 493 9.34 12.65 -12.49
CA GLU A 493 10.02 13.78 -11.82
C GLU A 493 9.36 14.14 -10.48
N ASP A 494 8.03 14.11 -10.37
CA ASP A 494 7.34 14.41 -9.11
C ASP A 494 7.72 13.40 -8.01
N VAL A 495 7.73 12.10 -8.34
CA VAL A 495 8.15 11.03 -7.42
C VAL A 495 9.61 11.22 -7.02
N ALA A 496 10.50 11.44 -7.99
CA ALA A 496 11.93 11.62 -7.72
C ALA A 496 12.20 12.83 -6.80
N ARG A 497 11.54 13.97 -7.07
CA ARG A 497 11.73 15.21 -6.29
C ARG A 497 11.19 15.09 -4.88
N ARG A 498 9.98 14.55 -4.71
CA ARG A 498 9.40 14.34 -3.37
C ARG A 498 10.23 13.36 -2.56
N THR A 499 10.67 12.25 -3.15
CA THR A 499 11.57 11.30 -2.50
C THR A 499 12.90 11.94 -2.11
N ALA A 500 13.51 12.71 -3.02
CA ALA A 500 14.75 13.45 -2.73
C ALA A 500 14.58 14.45 -1.57
N LEU A 501 13.47 15.19 -1.54
CA LEU A 501 13.15 16.09 -0.43
C LEU A 501 12.96 15.32 0.87
N GLN A 502 12.26 14.20 0.86
CA GLN A 502 12.05 13.38 2.05
C GLN A 502 13.37 12.77 2.56
N LEU A 503 14.25 12.32 1.67
CA LEU A 503 15.58 11.83 2.01
C LEU A 503 16.44 12.87 2.72
N VAL A 504 16.31 14.15 2.34
CA VAL A 504 17.12 15.26 2.87
C VAL A 504 16.47 15.93 4.08
N LEU A 505 15.14 15.96 4.15
CA LEU A 505 14.38 16.76 5.12
C LEU A 505 13.74 15.94 6.23
N LEU A 506 13.45 14.65 6.05
CA LEU A 506 12.98 13.80 7.14
C LEU A 506 14.18 13.36 7.98
N ARG A 507 13.97 13.23 9.28
CA ARG A 507 14.97 12.60 10.16
C ARG A 507 14.84 11.09 9.99
N GLY A 508 15.92 10.43 9.59
CA GLY A 508 16.01 8.97 9.50
C GLY A 508 16.04 8.29 10.85
#